data_AF-A0A954MP49-F1
#
_entry.id   AF-A0A954MP49-F1
#
_cell.length_a   1.000
_cell.length_b   1.000
_cell.length_c   1.000
_cell.angle_alpha   90.00
_cell.angle_beta   90.00
_cell.angle_gamma   90.00
#
_symmetry.space_group_name_H-M   'P 1'
#
loop_
_entity.id
_entity.type
_entity.pdbx_description
1 polymer ?
#
loop_
_entity_poly.entity_id
_entity_poly.type
_entity_poly.pdbx_seq_one_letter_code
_entity_poly.pdbx_strand_id
1 'polypeptide(L)'
;MSSVAGAAAPVPVNQALVPINELAFEVNSRVAELEKLMITEEAFEAKKGEEVRQAFGVLACMGQAIAEHEDAGTVKIQGAALRDAALLFNRKSNFAEAEAALTALKLAQTGASEAAAEKEHPWNKLINMHPMMEEMNGRNAKIIRSLRRLRGTDEEAGNASVLVVLALAMQADTHEVKDPADLPKWNEWSTAYRDQMHKAAEAIRAKDAKAAREWLDKAKLNCDACHEVFQ
;
A
#
# COMPACT_ATOMS: atom_id res chain seq x y z
N MET A 1 6.85 -30.18 -6.90
CA MET A 1 7.71 -29.38 -7.79
C MET A 1 7.64 -27.95 -7.29
N SER A 2 8.70 -27.48 -6.66
CA SER A 2 8.80 -26.11 -6.14
C SER A 2 8.80 -25.12 -7.30
N SER A 3 7.73 -24.36 -7.43
CA SER A 3 7.73 -23.12 -8.20
C SER A 3 8.28 -22.04 -7.28
N VAL A 4 9.33 -21.35 -7.72
CA VAL A 4 9.80 -20.10 -7.13
C VAL A 4 8.71 -19.04 -7.37
N ALA A 5 7.64 -19.10 -6.58
CA ALA A 5 6.63 -18.06 -6.51
C ALA A 5 7.02 -17.18 -5.33
N GLY A 6 7.31 -15.89 -5.57
CA GLY A 6 7.29 -14.97 -4.44
C GLY A 6 8.16 -13.73 -4.49
N ALA A 7 8.76 -13.32 -5.60
CA ALA A 7 9.52 -12.06 -5.65
C ALA A 7 8.84 -10.95 -6.48
N ALA A 8 8.08 -11.30 -7.52
CA ALA A 8 7.35 -10.34 -8.36
C ALA A 8 5.91 -10.12 -7.86
N ALA A 9 5.29 -9.00 -8.26
CA ALA A 9 3.88 -8.73 -7.99
C ALA A 9 2.97 -9.83 -8.56
N PRO A 10 1.83 -10.12 -7.90
CA PRO A 10 0.85 -11.09 -8.41
C PRO A 10 0.31 -10.77 -9.81
N VAL A 11 0.32 -9.49 -10.20
CA VAL A 11 0.00 -8.99 -11.54
C VAL A 11 0.96 -7.86 -11.92
N PRO A 12 1.21 -7.59 -13.22
CA PRO A 12 2.07 -6.48 -13.63
C PRO A 12 1.59 -5.13 -13.08
N VAL A 13 2.50 -4.37 -12.48
CA VAL A 13 2.25 -3.00 -12.04
C VAL A 13 2.48 -2.06 -13.23
N ASN A 14 1.42 -1.47 -13.75
CA ASN A 14 1.44 -0.63 -14.96
C ASN A 14 0.42 0.50 -14.85
N GLN A 15 0.42 1.41 -15.84
CA GLN A 15 -0.48 2.57 -15.86
C GLN A 15 -1.96 2.18 -15.83
N ALA A 16 -2.30 1.04 -16.41
CA ALA A 16 -3.67 0.54 -16.41
C ALA A 16 -4.10 0.13 -15.00
N LEU A 17 -3.22 -0.44 -14.17
CA LEU A 17 -3.56 -0.85 -12.82
C LEU A 17 -3.56 0.34 -11.83
N VAL A 18 -2.43 1.04 -11.72
CA VAL A 18 -2.25 2.21 -10.85
C VAL A 18 -1.26 3.18 -11.51
N PRO A 19 -1.63 4.44 -11.78
CA PRO A 19 -0.68 5.38 -12.36
C PRO A 19 0.50 5.73 -11.46
N ILE A 20 1.66 5.88 -12.08
CA ILE A 20 2.90 6.24 -11.38
C ILE A 20 2.81 7.56 -10.61
N ASN A 21 2.04 8.55 -11.09
CA ASN A 21 1.87 9.83 -10.40
C ASN A 21 1.07 9.70 -9.11
N GLU A 22 0.12 8.77 -9.03
CA GLU A 22 -0.64 8.51 -7.80
C GLU A 22 0.23 7.80 -6.76
N LEU A 23 1.11 6.87 -7.19
CA LEU A 23 2.13 6.27 -6.33
C LEU A 23 3.09 7.35 -5.79
N ALA A 24 3.57 8.22 -6.67
CA ALA A 24 4.48 9.31 -6.28
C ALA A 24 3.81 10.31 -5.32
N PHE A 25 2.54 10.65 -5.56
CA PHE A 25 1.76 11.51 -4.68
C PHE A 25 1.61 10.88 -3.29
N GLU A 26 1.24 9.61 -3.20
CA GLU A 26 1.09 8.92 -1.91
C GLU A 26 2.42 8.86 -1.16
N VAL A 27 3.53 8.50 -1.82
CA VAL A 27 4.85 8.50 -1.17
C VAL A 27 5.17 9.87 -0.58
N ASN A 28 4.95 10.94 -1.36
CA ASN A 28 5.22 12.30 -0.88
C ASN A 28 4.34 12.69 0.30
N SER A 29 3.04 12.42 0.21
CA SER A 29 2.09 12.70 1.29
C SER A 29 2.42 11.92 2.55
N ARG A 30 2.81 10.64 2.40
CA ARG A 30 3.04 9.74 3.52
C ARG A 30 4.34 10.00 4.24
N VAL A 31 5.42 10.33 3.51
CA VAL A 31 6.68 10.77 4.15
C VAL A 31 6.44 12.05 4.96
N ALA A 32 5.68 13.01 4.43
CA ALA A 32 5.34 14.24 5.15
C ALA A 32 4.42 14.01 6.37
N GLU A 33 3.55 13.01 6.33
CA GLU A 33 2.76 12.57 7.50
C GLU A 33 3.67 11.93 8.56
N LEU A 34 4.58 11.06 8.14
CA LEU A 34 5.52 10.38 9.02
C LEU A 34 6.45 11.37 9.75
N GLU A 35 6.92 12.41 9.07
CA GLU A 35 7.66 13.52 9.70
C GLU A 35 6.88 14.19 10.83
N LYS A 36 5.56 14.34 10.69
CA LYS A 36 4.70 14.94 11.74
C LYS A 36 4.50 13.99 12.91
N LEU A 37 4.31 12.70 12.63
CA LEU A 37 4.16 11.65 13.65
C LEU A 37 5.43 11.45 14.48
N MET A 38 6.58 11.85 13.94
CA MET A 38 7.89 11.66 14.54
C MET A 38 8.57 12.97 14.95
N ILE A 39 7.80 14.05 15.11
CA ILE A 39 8.37 15.36 15.47
C ILE A 39 9.05 15.37 16.84
N THR A 40 8.62 14.49 17.75
CA THR A 40 9.25 14.24 19.05
C THR A 40 9.21 12.75 19.38
N GLU A 41 10.10 12.32 20.28
CA GLU A 41 10.11 10.95 20.81
C GLU A 41 8.77 10.57 21.47
N GLU A 42 8.14 11.50 22.20
CA GLU A 42 6.84 11.28 22.83
C GLU A 42 5.73 11.06 21.78
N ALA A 43 5.67 11.89 20.73
CA ALA A 43 4.70 11.73 19.65
C ALA A 43 4.90 10.39 18.92
N PHE A 44 6.16 10.03 18.68
CA PHE A 44 6.52 8.75 18.09
C PHE A 44 6.07 7.58 18.98
N GLU A 45 6.46 7.52 20.25
CA GLU A 45 6.12 6.39 21.13
C GLU A 45 4.60 6.25 21.32
N ALA A 46 3.85 7.37 21.34
CA ALA A 46 2.39 7.34 21.39
C ALA A 46 1.73 6.71 20.15
N LYS A 47 2.40 6.73 18.98
CA LYS A 47 1.85 6.33 17.68
C LYS A 47 2.61 5.20 16.98
N LYS A 48 3.73 4.76 17.57
CA LYS A 48 4.66 3.75 17.04
C LYS A 48 3.99 2.43 16.69
N GLY A 49 3.10 1.96 17.55
CA GLY A 49 2.39 0.68 17.37
C GLY A 49 1.29 0.73 16.30
N GLU A 50 0.86 1.92 15.91
CA GLU A 50 -0.33 2.20 15.10
C GLU A 50 0.10 2.96 13.83
N GLU A 51 -0.14 4.27 13.78
CA GLU A 51 -0.01 5.13 12.61
C GLU A 51 1.42 5.12 12.02
N VAL A 52 2.46 5.10 12.87
CA VAL A 52 3.85 5.04 12.39
C VAL A 52 4.14 3.71 11.71
N ARG A 53 3.74 2.59 12.33
CA ARG A 53 3.91 1.25 11.75
C ARG A 53 3.12 1.09 10.46
N GLN A 54 1.92 1.63 10.41
CA GLN A 54 1.10 1.66 9.19
C GLN A 54 1.81 2.44 8.08
N ALA A 55 2.27 3.66 8.38
CA ALA A 55 2.94 4.52 7.41
C ALA A 55 4.18 3.87 6.79
N PHE A 56 5.06 3.27 7.60
CA PHE A 56 6.22 2.54 7.10
C PHE A 56 5.82 1.34 6.23
N GLY A 57 4.84 0.53 6.66
CA GLY A 57 4.36 -0.62 5.87
C GLY A 57 3.76 -0.21 4.51
N VAL A 58 3.00 0.89 4.48
CA VAL A 58 2.45 1.44 3.23
C VAL A 58 3.57 1.92 2.32
N LEU A 59 4.57 2.63 2.86
CA LEU A 59 5.73 3.08 2.09
C LEU A 59 6.54 1.91 1.51
N ALA A 60 6.65 0.80 2.23
CA ALA A 60 7.27 -0.42 1.70
C ALA A 60 6.51 -0.95 0.47
N CYS A 61 5.17 -0.99 0.54
CA CYS A 61 4.31 -1.42 -0.57
C CYS A 61 4.38 -0.45 -1.76
N MET A 62 4.33 0.86 -1.51
CA MET A 62 4.47 1.87 -2.57
C MET A 62 5.85 1.83 -3.22
N GLY A 63 6.91 1.63 -2.43
CA GLY A 63 8.27 1.47 -2.93
C GLY A 63 8.39 0.28 -3.87
N GLN A 64 7.84 -0.88 -3.50
CA GLN A 64 7.82 -2.05 -4.38
C GLN A 64 6.99 -1.81 -5.63
N ALA A 65 5.81 -1.18 -5.50
CA ALA A 65 4.98 -0.82 -6.65
C ALA A 65 5.74 0.07 -7.64
N ILE A 66 6.41 1.12 -7.17
CA ILE A 66 7.23 2.01 -8.01
C ILE A 66 8.41 1.24 -8.63
N ALA A 67 9.08 0.38 -7.87
CA ALA A 67 10.21 -0.41 -8.37
C ALA A 67 9.79 -1.33 -9.52
N GLU A 68 8.61 -1.93 -9.45
CA GLU A 68 8.08 -2.84 -10.47
C GLU A 68 7.31 -2.14 -11.60
N HIS A 69 6.90 -0.88 -11.42
CA HIS A 69 6.09 -0.14 -12.38
C HIS A 69 6.83 0.06 -13.71
N GLU A 70 6.14 -0.12 -14.84
CA GLU A 70 6.73 0.03 -16.18
C GLU A 70 7.37 1.41 -16.41
N ASP A 71 6.72 2.47 -15.91
CA ASP A 71 7.19 3.86 -15.96
C ASP A 71 8.02 4.32 -14.74
N ALA A 72 8.66 3.41 -14.00
CA ALA A 72 9.46 3.77 -12.81
C ALA A 72 10.47 4.92 -13.07
N GLY A 73 11.08 4.96 -14.27
CA GLY A 73 12.05 5.99 -14.65
C GLY A 73 11.47 7.39 -14.91
N THR A 74 10.15 7.57 -14.85
CA THR A 74 9.49 8.87 -15.07
C THR A 74 9.39 9.71 -13.80
N VAL A 75 9.59 9.11 -12.63
CA VAL A 75 9.58 9.77 -11.32
C VAL A 75 10.97 9.73 -10.69
N LYS A 76 11.27 10.71 -9.82
CA LYS A 76 12.57 10.76 -9.12
C LYS A 76 12.71 9.73 -8.01
N ILE A 77 11.59 9.18 -7.54
CA ILE A 77 11.55 8.27 -6.40
C ILE A 77 12.24 6.96 -6.76
N GLN A 78 13.28 6.60 -6.01
CA GLN A 78 13.96 5.31 -6.12
C GLN A 78 13.15 4.24 -5.38
N GLY A 79 12.20 3.60 -6.07
CA GLY A 79 11.23 2.67 -5.47
C GLY A 79 11.86 1.56 -4.60
N ALA A 80 12.88 0.86 -5.11
CA ALA A 80 13.54 -0.22 -4.37
C ALA A 80 14.23 0.28 -3.09
N ALA A 81 14.94 1.42 -3.18
CA ALA A 81 15.56 2.05 -2.01
C ALA A 81 14.52 2.57 -1.01
N LEU A 82 13.38 3.08 -1.48
CA LEU A 82 12.28 3.52 -0.63
C LEU A 82 11.70 2.35 0.17
N ARG A 83 11.48 1.21 -0.50
CA ARG A 83 11.03 -0.03 0.13
C ARG A 83 11.99 -0.47 1.22
N ASP A 84 13.27 -0.59 0.88
CA ASP A 84 14.27 -1.11 1.82
C ASP A 84 14.45 -0.16 3.01
N ALA A 85 14.43 1.16 2.78
CA ALA A 85 14.41 2.16 3.85
C ALA A 85 13.19 2.02 4.76
N ALA A 86 12.00 1.76 4.19
CA ALA A 86 10.78 1.55 4.98
C ALA A 86 10.88 0.31 5.88
N LEU A 87 11.51 -0.77 5.38
CA LEU A 87 11.68 -2.04 6.07
C LEU A 87 12.73 -1.99 7.20
N LEU A 88 13.54 -0.93 7.29
CA LEU A 88 14.41 -0.70 8.45
C LEU A 88 13.61 -0.51 9.74
N PHE A 89 12.39 0.04 9.64
CA PHE A 89 11.51 0.19 10.78
C PHE A 89 10.76 -1.11 11.10
N ASN A 90 10.73 -1.47 12.38
CA ASN A 90 9.82 -2.50 12.88
C ASN A 90 9.25 -2.08 14.25
N ARG A 91 8.29 -2.86 14.77
CA ARG A 91 7.59 -2.53 16.03
C ARG A 91 8.54 -2.35 17.23
N LYS A 92 9.73 -2.95 17.21
CA LYS A 92 10.73 -2.82 18.28
C LYS A 92 11.67 -1.63 18.10
N SER A 93 11.67 -0.99 16.94
CA SER A 93 12.57 0.13 16.63
C SER A 93 12.40 1.27 17.62
N ASN A 94 13.46 1.78 18.21
CA ASN A 94 13.43 2.99 19.03
C ASN A 94 13.32 4.26 18.16
N PHE A 95 13.20 5.43 18.79
CA PHE A 95 13.06 6.70 18.09
C PHE A 95 14.23 6.98 17.13
N ALA A 96 15.48 6.77 17.57
CA ALA A 96 16.67 6.99 16.74
C ALA A 96 16.72 6.05 15.51
N GLU A 97 16.34 4.78 15.67
CA GLU A 97 16.24 3.83 14.56
C GLU A 97 15.14 4.24 13.56
N ALA A 98 14.01 4.75 14.06
CA ALA A 98 12.96 5.28 13.22
C ALA A 98 13.41 6.55 12.48
N GLU A 99 14.11 7.48 13.12
CA GLU A 99 14.66 8.69 12.48
C GLU A 99 15.66 8.34 11.38
N ALA A 100 16.49 7.31 11.59
CA ALA A 100 17.40 6.81 10.58
C ALA A 100 16.63 6.25 9.36
N ALA A 101 15.57 5.47 9.60
CA ALA A 101 14.70 4.97 8.54
C ALA A 101 13.99 6.11 7.78
N LEU A 102 13.49 7.12 8.48
CA LEU A 102 12.88 8.32 7.87
C LEU A 102 13.88 9.11 7.02
N THR A 103 15.12 9.23 7.47
CA THR A 103 16.19 9.87 6.70
C THR A 103 16.46 9.10 5.40
N ALA A 104 16.56 7.77 5.48
CA ALA A 104 16.74 6.93 4.30
C ALA A 104 15.55 7.01 3.32
N LEU A 105 14.31 7.08 3.85
CA LEU A 105 13.11 7.28 3.04
C LEU A 105 13.17 8.59 2.24
N LYS A 106 13.59 9.69 2.87
CA LYS A 106 13.71 11.00 2.22
C LYS A 106 14.78 11.02 1.13
N LEU A 107 15.89 10.33 1.33
CA LEU A 107 16.91 10.15 0.28
C LEU A 107 16.33 9.40 -0.92
N ALA A 108 15.66 8.27 -0.69
CA ALA A 108 15.02 7.51 -1.76
C ALA A 108 13.89 8.27 -2.47
N GLN A 109 13.06 9.02 -1.71
CA GLN A 109 11.98 9.87 -2.22
C GLN A 109 12.51 10.94 -3.20
N THR A 110 13.68 11.49 -2.91
CA THR A 110 14.29 12.58 -3.70
C THR A 110 15.22 12.09 -4.81
N GLY A 111 15.45 10.77 -4.90
CA GLY A 111 16.36 10.17 -5.87
C GLY A 111 17.84 10.28 -5.50
N ALA A 112 18.13 10.51 -4.21
CA ALA A 112 19.47 10.73 -3.67
C ALA A 112 20.00 9.57 -2.82
N SER A 113 19.33 8.42 -2.81
CA SER A 113 19.84 7.23 -2.14
C SER A 113 21.01 6.62 -2.93
N GLU A 114 22.09 6.33 -2.20
CA GLU A 114 23.26 5.59 -2.72
C GLU A 114 23.17 4.08 -2.41
N ALA A 115 22.15 3.65 -1.67
CA ALA A 115 21.98 2.25 -1.30
C ALA A 115 21.71 1.38 -2.54
N ALA A 116 22.48 0.31 -2.70
CA ALA A 116 22.15 -0.73 -3.66
C ALA A 116 20.88 -1.45 -3.21
N ALA A 117 19.87 -1.49 -4.07
CA ALA A 117 18.58 -2.11 -3.79
C ALA A 117 18.10 -2.90 -5.00
N GLU A 118 17.74 -4.17 -4.79
CA GLU A 118 17.23 -5.04 -5.84
C GLU A 118 15.81 -4.64 -6.25
N LYS A 119 15.51 -4.79 -7.54
CA LYS A 119 14.17 -4.46 -8.08
C LYS A 119 13.09 -5.35 -7.45
N GLU A 120 13.35 -6.64 -7.34
CA GLU A 120 12.39 -7.64 -6.87
C GLU A 120 12.46 -7.82 -5.36
N HIS A 121 11.30 -7.91 -4.70
CA HIS A 121 11.20 -8.22 -3.28
C HIS A 121 9.87 -8.91 -2.98
N PRO A 122 9.83 -9.92 -2.09
CA PRO A 122 8.58 -10.59 -1.75
C PRO A 122 7.50 -9.66 -1.21
N TRP A 123 6.35 -9.65 -1.89
CA TRP A 123 5.19 -8.82 -1.53
C TRP A 123 4.60 -9.18 -0.17
N ASN A 124 4.68 -10.45 0.23
CA ASN A 124 4.27 -10.92 1.56
C ASN A 124 5.23 -10.56 2.70
N LYS A 125 6.26 -9.77 2.42
CA LYS A 125 7.24 -9.27 3.42
C LYS A 125 7.23 -7.75 3.54
N LEU A 126 6.33 -7.05 2.85
CA LEU A 126 6.30 -5.58 2.81
C LEU A 126 5.52 -4.97 3.98
N ILE A 127 4.41 -5.60 4.37
CA ILE A 127 3.54 -5.14 5.45
C ILE A 127 2.90 -6.35 6.13
N ASN A 128 2.60 -6.23 7.42
CA ASN A 128 1.87 -7.27 8.15
C ASN A 128 0.35 -7.10 7.97
N MET A 129 -0.43 -8.19 8.07
CA MET A 129 -1.89 -8.15 7.86
C MET A 129 -2.60 -7.12 8.72
N HIS A 130 -2.36 -7.10 10.04
CA HIS A 130 -3.06 -6.19 10.94
C HIS A 130 -2.90 -4.69 10.58
N PRO A 131 -1.68 -4.11 10.48
CA PRO A 131 -1.55 -2.71 10.05
C PRO A 131 -2.04 -2.47 8.61
N MET A 132 -1.98 -3.47 7.73
CA MET A 132 -2.57 -3.36 6.39
C MET A 132 -4.09 -3.21 6.46
N MET A 133 -4.78 -4.04 7.25
CA MET A 133 -6.24 -3.97 7.40
C MET A 133 -6.70 -2.65 8.02
N GLU A 134 -5.98 -2.14 9.02
CA GLU A 134 -6.28 -0.83 9.61
C GLU A 134 -6.15 0.31 8.58
N GLU A 135 -5.08 0.29 7.78
CA GLU A 135 -4.92 1.25 6.69
C GLU A 135 -6.05 1.13 5.66
N MET A 136 -6.41 -0.11 5.28
CA MET A 136 -7.48 -0.35 4.32
C MET A 136 -8.82 0.19 4.81
N ASN A 137 -9.14 -0.01 6.09
CA ASN A 137 -10.33 0.55 6.73
C ASN A 137 -10.29 2.09 6.74
N GLY A 138 -9.15 2.68 7.08
CA GLY A 138 -8.96 4.12 7.07
C GLY A 138 -9.17 4.74 5.68
N ARG A 139 -8.64 4.11 4.63
CA ARG A 139 -8.79 4.54 3.24
C ARG A 139 -10.22 4.38 2.74
N ASN A 140 -10.89 3.26 3.02
CA ASN A 140 -12.31 3.08 2.73
C ASN A 140 -13.15 4.22 3.32
N ALA A 141 -12.91 4.58 4.60
CA ALA A 141 -13.61 5.68 5.25
C ALA A 141 -13.31 7.04 4.60
N LYS A 142 -12.07 7.30 4.17
CA LYS A 142 -11.70 8.52 3.43
C LYS A 142 -12.44 8.58 2.09
N ILE A 143 -12.48 7.49 1.33
CA ILE A 143 -13.20 7.44 0.04
C ILE A 143 -14.68 7.75 0.24
N ILE A 144 -15.35 7.06 1.18
CA ILE A 144 -16.78 7.29 1.48
C ILE A 144 -17.07 8.76 1.82
N ARG A 145 -16.18 9.42 2.57
CA ARG A 145 -16.31 10.86 2.86
C ARG A 145 -16.16 11.70 1.60
N SER A 146 -15.17 11.43 0.76
CA SER A 146 -14.93 12.15 -0.48
C SER A 146 -16.10 12.05 -1.47
N LEU A 147 -16.78 10.89 -1.53
CA LEU A 147 -17.93 10.70 -2.41
C LEU A 147 -19.10 11.67 -2.15
N ARG A 148 -19.18 12.29 -0.97
CA ARG A 148 -20.18 13.33 -0.67
C ARG A 148 -19.99 14.60 -1.49
N ARG A 149 -18.75 14.90 -1.88
CA ARG A 149 -18.38 16.06 -2.71
C ARG A 149 -17.13 15.73 -3.52
N LEU A 150 -17.28 14.76 -4.40
CA LEU A 150 -16.18 14.23 -5.21
C LEU A 150 -15.66 15.31 -6.18
N ARG A 151 -14.35 15.56 -6.13
CA ARG A 151 -13.67 16.54 -6.99
C ARG A 151 -12.84 15.89 -8.10
N GLY A 152 -12.52 14.60 -7.94
CA GLY A 152 -11.65 13.80 -8.80
C GLY A 152 -10.19 14.22 -8.69
N THR A 153 -9.71 14.58 -7.50
CA THR A 153 -8.29 14.90 -7.29
C THR A 153 -7.44 13.63 -7.21
N ASP A 154 -6.14 13.75 -7.47
CA ASP A 154 -5.17 12.67 -7.29
C ASP A 154 -5.18 12.12 -5.85
N GLU A 155 -5.43 12.97 -4.86
CA GLU A 155 -5.60 12.52 -3.46
C GLU A 155 -6.85 11.63 -3.28
N GLU A 156 -7.98 12.01 -3.88
CA GLU A 156 -9.23 11.25 -3.76
C GLU A 156 -9.09 9.88 -4.45
N ALA A 157 -8.53 9.85 -5.67
CA ALA A 157 -8.27 8.62 -6.42
C ALA A 157 -7.18 7.77 -5.76
N GLY A 158 -6.14 8.43 -5.26
CA GLY A 158 -5.00 7.83 -4.58
C GLY A 158 -5.42 6.98 -3.38
N ASN A 159 -6.49 7.33 -2.67
CA ASN A 159 -7.00 6.47 -1.60
C ASN A 159 -7.41 5.08 -2.10
N ALA A 160 -8.07 4.99 -3.27
CA ALA A 160 -8.44 3.70 -3.87
C ALA A 160 -7.22 3.01 -4.48
N SER A 161 -6.29 3.75 -5.09
CA SER A 161 -5.05 3.21 -5.64
C SER A 161 -4.11 2.62 -4.60
N VAL A 162 -4.04 3.21 -3.40
CA VAL A 162 -3.35 2.61 -2.26
C VAL A 162 -3.95 1.24 -1.92
N LEU A 163 -5.28 1.13 -1.93
CA LEU A 163 -5.97 -0.15 -1.67
C LEU A 163 -5.68 -1.20 -2.75
N VAL A 164 -5.52 -0.79 -4.01
CA VAL A 164 -5.09 -1.69 -5.10
C VAL A 164 -3.71 -2.26 -4.81
N VAL A 165 -2.75 -1.42 -4.41
CA VAL A 165 -1.39 -1.86 -4.10
C VAL A 165 -1.34 -2.74 -2.85
N LEU A 166 -2.08 -2.38 -1.79
CA LEU A 166 -2.17 -3.22 -0.59
C LEU A 166 -2.82 -4.58 -0.90
N ALA A 167 -3.76 -4.64 -1.84
CA ALA A 167 -4.35 -5.91 -2.28
C ALA A 167 -3.34 -6.83 -2.99
N LEU A 168 -2.27 -6.30 -3.61
CA LEU A 168 -1.16 -7.11 -4.13
C LEU A 168 -0.38 -7.77 -2.99
N ALA A 169 -0.08 -7.01 -1.92
CA ALA A 169 0.57 -7.55 -0.73
C ALA A 169 -0.31 -8.59 -0.03
N MET A 170 -1.61 -8.31 0.12
CA MET A 170 -2.60 -9.23 0.65
C MET A 170 -2.67 -10.53 -0.17
N GLN A 171 -2.79 -10.45 -1.49
CA GLN A 171 -2.85 -11.64 -2.33
C GLN A 171 -1.61 -12.54 -2.15
N ALA A 172 -0.42 -11.94 -2.03
CA ALA A 172 0.82 -12.67 -1.81
C ALA A 172 0.95 -13.25 -0.39
N ASP A 173 0.36 -12.61 0.61
CA ASP A 173 0.49 -12.99 2.02
C ASP A 173 -0.59 -13.98 2.47
N THR A 174 -0.33 -15.26 2.28
CA THR A 174 -1.29 -16.33 2.58
C THR A 174 -1.22 -16.86 4.01
N HIS A 175 -0.62 -16.16 4.99
CA HIS A 175 -0.44 -16.72 6.33
C HIS A 175 -1.75 -16.97 7.09
N GLU A 176 -2.83 -16.28 6.73
CA GLU A 176 -4.16 -16.53 7.30
C GLU A 176 -4.89 -17.72 6.68
N VAL A 177 -4.38 -18.26 5.57
CA VAL A 177 -4.89 -19.47 4.95
C VAL A 177 -4.30 -20.69 5.66
N LYS A 178 -5.05 -21.26 6.62
CA LYS A 178 -4.59 -22.42 7.42
C LYS A 178 -4.80 -23.76 6.70
N ASP A 179 -5.82 -23.86 5.84
CA ASP A 179 -6.05 -25.00 4.96
C ASP A 179 -5.63 -24.64 3.52
N PRO A 180 -4.62 -25.30 2.93
CA PRO A 180 -4.23 -25.09 1.54
C PRO A 180 -5.37 -25.22 0.52
N ALA A 181 -6.44 -25.97 0.84
CA ALA A 181 -7.62 -26.10 -0.02
C ALA A 181 -8.40 -24.78 -0.16
N ASP A 182 -8.20 -23.82 0.74
CA ASP A 182 -8.85 -22.50 0.72
C ASP A 182 -8.02 -21.42 -0.02
N LEU A 183 -6.80 -21.73 -0.47
CA LEU A 183 -5.98 -20.82 -1.29
C LEU A 183 -6.72 -20.28 -2.53
N PRO A 184 -7.55 -21.05 -3.26
CA PRO A 184 -8.34 -20.51 -4.36
C PRO A 184 -9.27 -19.38 -3.92
N LYS A 185 -9.95 -19.51 -2.77
CA LYS A 185 -10.86 -18.47 -2.24
C LYS A 185 -10.09 -17.21 -1.85
N TRP A 186 -8.95 -17.37 -1.19
CA TRP A 186 -8.05 -16.25 -0.85
C TRP A 186 -7.68 -15.45 -2.10
N ASN A 187 -7.24 -16.15 -3.15
CA ASN A 187 -6.85 -15.52 -4.41
C ASN A 187 -8.05 -14.89 -5.13
N GLU A 188 -9.21 -15.53 -5.12
CA GLU A 188 -10.44 -15.02 -5.71
C GLU A 188 -10.85 -13.69 -5.06
N TRP A 189 -10.98 -13.64 -3.73
CA TRP A 189 -11.44 -12.46 -3.03
C TRP A 189 -10.42 -11.33 -3.02
N SER A 190 -9.12 -11.64 -2.87
CA SER A 190 -8.08 -10.62 -2.96
C SER A 190 -7.96 -10.01 -4.37
N THR A 191 -8.11 -10.83 -5.41
CA THR A 191 -8.18 -10.37 -6.80
C THR A 191 -9.42 -9.52 -7.05
N ALA A 192 -10.60 -9.99 -6.63
CA ALA A 192 -11.85 -9.27 -6.80
C ALA A 192 -11.82 -7.90 -6.11
N TYR A 193 -11.31 -7.86 -4.88
CA TYR A 193 -11.12 -6.62 -4.12
C TYR A 193 -10.21 -5.64 -4.87
N ARG A 194 -9.03 -6.10 -5.31
CA ARG A 194 -8.08 -5.28 -6.09
C ARG A 194 -8.74 -4.68 -7.32
N ASP A 195 -9.38 -5.51 -8.13
CA ASP A 195 -9.96 -5.09 -9.40
C ASP A 195 -11.13 -4.12 -9.20
N GLN A 196 -11.88 -4.27 -8.11
CA GLN A 196 -12.97 -3.36 -7.74
C GLN A 196 -12.43 -2.03 -7.20
N MET A 197 -11.34 -2.03 -6.43
CA MET A 197 -10.68 -0.78 -6.01
C MET A 197 -10.05 -0.03 -7.17
N HIS A 198 -9.49 -0.75 -8.15
CA HIS A 198 -9.02 -0.16 -9.39
C HIS A 198 -10.16 0.55 -10.15
N LYS A 199 -11.31 -0.12 -10.33
CA LYS A 199 -12.50 0.50 -10.95
C LYS A 199 -13.08 1.66 -10.13
N ALA A 200 -13.00 1.59 -8.81
CA ALA A 200 -13.37 2.70 -7.94
C ALA A 200 -12.45 3.91 -8.19
N ALA A 201 -11.13 3.71 -8.31
CA ALA A 201 -10.17 4.76 -8.63
C ALA A 201 -10.44 5.40 -10.01
N GLU A 202 -10.76 4.60 -11.03
CA GLU A 202 -11.19 5.10 -12.35
C GLU A 202 -12.45 5.98 -12.24
N ALA A 203 -13.48 5.50 -11.55
CA ALA A 203 -14.72 6.26 -11.36
C ALA A 203 -14.51 7.56 -10.56
N ILE A 204 -13.64 7.54 -9.54
CA ILE A 204 -13.27 8.72 -8.76
C ILE A 204 -12.60 9.78 -9.66
N ARG A 205 -11.65 9.39 -10.51
CA ARG A 205 -11.01 10.27 -11.50
C ARG A 205 -12.01 10.84 -12.49
N ALA A 206 -12.96 10.02 -12.94
CA ALA A 206 -14.05 10.43 -13.81
C ALA A 206 -15.12 11.30 -13.10
N LYS A 207 -14.98 11.55 -11.80
CA LYS A 207 -15.95 12.27 -10.96
C LYS A 207 -17.33 11.60 -10.91
N ASP A 208 -17.38 10.29 -11.15
CA ASP A 208 -18.59 9.50 -11.07
C ASP A 208 -18.73 8.89 -9.66
N ALA A 209 -19.32 9.67 -8.76
CA ALA A 209 -19.52 9.25 -7.38
C ALA A 209 -20.44 8.02 -7.25
N LYS A 210 -21.37 7.82 -8.20
CA LYS A 210 -22.29 6.69 -8.18
C LYS A 210 -21.55 5.40 -8.56
N ALA A 211 -20.80 5.42 -9.66
CA ALA A 211 -20.00 4.27 -10.07
C ALA A 211 -18.92 3.95 -9.02
N ALA A 212 -18.25 4.97 -8.47
CA ALA A 212 -17.28 4.77 -7.40
C ALA A 212 -17.91 4.09 -6.18
N ARG A 213 -19.13 4.51 -5.80
CA ARG A 213 -19.86 3.87 -4.70
C ARG A 213 -20.21 2.42 -5.00
N GLU A 214 -20.70 2.11 -6.20
CA GLU A 214 -21.03 0.75 -6.61
C GLU A 214 -19.81 -0.18 -6.50
N TRP A 215 -18.64 0.26 -6.95
CA TRP A 215 -17.41 -0.53 -6.86
C TRP A 215 -16.93 -0.71 -5.42
N LEU A 216 -17.06 0.31 -4.56
CA LEU A 216 -16.76 0.19 -3.14
C LEU A 216 -17.68 -0.81 -2.44
N ASP A 217 -18.97 -0.78 -2.73
CA ASP A 217 -19.93 -1.71 -2.11
C ASP A 217 -19.62 -3.16 -2.54
N LYS A 218 -19.22 -3.40 -3.80
CA LYS A 218 -18.73 -4.71 -4.26
C LYS A 218 -17.44 -5.14 -3.55
N ALA A 219 -16.50 -4.22 -3.35
CA ALA A 219 -15.26 -4.50 -2.63
C ALA A 219 -15.51 -4.86 -1.18
N LYS A 220 -16.45 -4.18 -0.53
CA LYS A 220 -16.88 -4.49 0.83
C LYS A 220 -17.40 -5.92 0.94
N LEU A 221 -18.20 -6.40 -0.02
CA LEU A 221 -18.70 -7.78 -0.01
C LEU A 221 -17.56 -8.81 -0.04
N ASN A 222 -16.47 -8.52 -0.76
CA ASN A 222 -15.28 -9.38 -0.77
C ASN A 222 -14.52 -9.33 0.55
N CYS A 223 -14.41 -8.16 1.20
CA CYS A 223 -13.85 -8.07 2.55
C CYS A 223 -14.67 -8.88 3.57
N ASP A 224 -16.00 -8.75 3.53
CA ASP A 224 -16.89 -9.46 4.44
C ASP A 224 -16.77 -10.97 4.26
N ALA A 225 -16.86 -11.47 3.02
CA ALA A 225 -16.71 -12.88 2.70
C ALA A 225 -15.32 -13.43 3.08
N CYS A 226 -14.26 -12.63 2.88
CA CYS A 226 -12.91 -13.00 3.28
C CYS A 226 -12.79 -13.15 4.80
N HIS A 227 -13.32 -12.20 5.58
CA HIS A 227 -13.28 -12.24 7.05
C HIS A 227 -14.19 -13.30 7.69
N GLU A 228 -15.18 -13.81 6.96
CA GLU A 228 -15.98 -14.96 7.40
C GLU A 228 -15.17 -16.27 7.43
N VAL A 229 -14.11 -16.36 6.62
CA VAL A 229 -13.30 -17.58 6.48
C VAL A 229 -11.90 -17.43 7.08
N PHE A 230 -11.28 -16.26 6.90
CA PHE A 230 -9.90 -15.98 7.30
C PHE A 230 -9.90 -14.83 8.32
N GLN A 231 -9.51 -15.12 9.57
CA GLN A 231 -9.40 -14.17 10.68
C GLN A 231 -8.02 -14.20 11.31
#